data_AF-A0A158C2D3-F1
#
_entry.id   AF-A0A158C2D3-F1
#
_cell.length_a   1.000
_cell.length_b   1.000
_cell.length_c   1.000
_cell.angle_alpha   90.00
_cell.angle_beta   90.00
_cell.angle_gamma   90.00
#
_symmetry.space_group_name_H-M   'P 1'
#
loop_
_entity.id
_entity.type
_entity.pdbx_description
1 polymer ?
#
loop_
_entity_poly.entity_id
_entity_poly.type
_entity_poly.pdbx_seq_one_letter_code
_entity_poly.pdbx_strand_id
1 'polypeptide(L)'
;MHVLIAVSIVSFCAASWVANRDSAGAYYFAQYRAFEFLLGALLALREFGRPARASRGADLVFAIGLAVLVACALGFSSQSQFPGWGALGPCVAAVLVIHAGRRARFSRYLLDNPVMVLIGKVSYPFYLWHWPVLVAARKLDLLDGHGATLALLISFCFAVLTYLLIESPIRHRPMPAVRALVCFMGVPLLCAGAIAGCARMTDGFLFAYPAKIQNDVRWSGTALFDMPRAKRCWSKVEVADERSCVLGDASAGDKAILWGDSHAYHLIYFFDQLGRSEKLAIHDVGFTLCPPIAKMPPLPGEPSYKEDHLRCVAHDRAVMAHVMSRPDIRTVFLAAAWQNYQNLASAGQNGHGFQPGELEAELTATISQLRAAGKRVILVDDVPMIPMELVNCDFNNDLFFPVRRRNCEFDASIARTQHAPIGAMLERLANTHGARIMHTFDVPCTDAICRLDFDGLPIYRFDDYHHLSVAGSTLLYDRYMARHPGEVPALLGRKLVDEARGDIRPDQIH
;
A
#
# COMPACT_ATOMS: atom_id res chain seq x y z
N MET A 1 8.57 -34.64 26.64
CA MET A 1 7.24 -34.03 26.91
C MET A 1 7.37 -32.70 27.64
N HIS A 2 7.99 -32.63 28.82
CA HIS A 2 8.17 -31.38 29.59
C HIS A 2 8.82 -30.23 28.78
N VAL A 3 9.88 -30.51 28.01
CA VAL A 3 10.52 -29.50 27.14
C VAL A 3 9.55 -28.93 26.11
N LEU A 4 8.77 -29.78 25.44
CA LEU A 4 7.79 -29.32 24.44
C LEU A 4 6.68 -28.48 25.08
N ILE A 5 6.21 -28.85 26.27
CA ILE A 5 5.24 -28.05 27.03
C ILE A 5 5.81 -26.68 27.34
N ALA A 6 7.04 -26.61 27.86
CA ALA A 6 7.71 -25.35 28.17
C ALA A 6 7.86 -24.47 26.92
N VAL A 7 8.31 -25.04 25.79
CA VAL A 7 8.47 -24.30 24.53
C VAL A 7 7.12 -23.83 23.99
N SER A 8 6.06 -24.65 24.08
CA SER A 8 4.70 -24.23 23.69
C SER A 8 4.22 -23.04 24.51
N ILE A 9 4.42 -23.06 25.83
CA ILE A 9 4.00 -21.97 26.72
C ILE A 9 4.77 -20.70 26.39
N VAL A 10 6.10 -20.78 26.24
CA VAL A 10 6.95 -19.63 25.89
C VAL A 10 6.53 -19.05 24.54
N SER A 11 6.34 -19.91 23.53
CA SER A 11 5.89 -19.49 22.20
C SER A 11 4.52 -18.81 22.24
N PHE A 12 3.56 -19.36 22.98
CA PHE A 12 2.21 -18.79 23.13
C PHE A 12 2.22 -17.42 23.85
N CYS A 13 2.98 -17.30 24.95
CA CYS A 13 3.12 -16.06 25.69
C CYS A 13 3.78 -14.97 24.83
N ALA A 14 4.84 -15.34 24.09
CA ALA A 14 5.50 -14.43 23.16
C ALA A 14 4.56 -14.00 22.02
N ALA A 15 3.81 -14.93 21.43
CA ALA A 15 2.82 -14.64 20.39
C ALA A 15 1.76 -13.64 20.87
N SER A 16 1.21 -13.86 22.07
CA SER A 16 0.17 -13.00 22.64
C SER A 16 0.69 -11.60 22.99
N TRP A 17 1.97 -11.48 23.33
CA TRP A 17 2.60 -10.20 23.62
C TRP A 17 2.96 -9.40 22.35
N VAL A 18 3.48 -10.08 21.32
CA VAL A 18 3.90 -9.42 20.06
C VAL A 18 2.72 -9.11 19.16
N ALA A 19 1.68 -9.95 19.11
CA ALA A 19 0.53 -9.77 18.21
C ALA A 19 -0.23 -8.44 18.45
N ASN A 20 -0.11 -7.84 19.64
CA ASN A 20 -0.72 -6.54 19.97
C ASN A 20 0.13 -5.33 19.53
N ARG A 21 1.38 -5.54 19.13
CA ARG A 21 2.30 -4.46 18.70
C ARG A 21 2.70 -4.59 17.24
N ASP A 22 2.93 -5.81 16.81
CA ASP A 22 3.38 -6.16 15.46
C ASP A 22 2.70 -7.48 15.06
N SER A 23 1.47 -7.37 14.58
CA SER A 23 0.67 -8.52 14.12
C SER A 23 1.34 -9.22 12.93
N ALA A 24 1.99 -8.47 12.04
CA ALA A 24 2.71 -9.01 10.89
C ALA A 24 3.92 -9.85 11.32
N GLY A 25 4.79 -9.30 12.18
CA GLY A 25 5.92 -10.04 12.73
C GLY A 25 5.47 -11.26 13.52
N ALA A 26 4.43 -11.12 14.36
CA ALA A 26 3.86 -12.25 15.08
C ALA A 26 3.38 -13.38 14.14
N TYR A 27 2.81 -13.03 12.98
CA TYR A 27 2.31 -13.99 12.00
C TYR A 27 3.42 -14.71 11.21
N TYR A 28 4.47 -14.01 10.77
CA TYR A 28 5.48 -14.58 9.88
C TYR A 28 6.59 -15.33 10.60
N PHE A 29 6.92 -14.96 11.84
CA PHE A 29 8.02 -15.57 12.57
C PHE A 29 7.61 -16.88 13.25
N ALA A 30 8.32 -17.96 12.91
CA ALA A 30 8.01 -19.32 13.37
C ALA A 30 7.99 -19.47 14.90
N GLN A 31 8.82 -18.73 15.64
CA GLN A 31 8.86 -18.81 17.10
C GLN A 31 7.55 -18.40 17.78
N TYR A 32 6.75 -17.52 17.17
CA TYR A 32 5.45 -17.09 17.69
C TYR A 32 4.31 -18.04 17.30
N ARG A 33 4.58 -18.98 16.39
CA ARG A 33 3.58 -19.95 15.91
C ARG A 33 3.92 -21.38 16.30
N ALA A 34 5.09 -21.61 16.90
CA ALA A 34 5.57 -22.93 17.28
C ALA A 34 4.58 -23.67 18.19
N PHE A 35 3.90 -22.97 19.11
CA PHE A 35 2.91 -23.60 19.99
C PHE A 35 1.76 -24.29 19.22
N GLU A 36 1.34 -23.74 18.07
CA GLU A 36 0.27 -24.30 17.23
C GLU A 36 0.63 -25.74 16.80
N PHE A 37 1.86 -25.93 16.30
CA PHE A 37 2.38 -27.23 15.89
C PHE A 37 2.68 -28.15 17.08
N LEU A 38 3.23 -27.58 18.16
CA LEU A 38 3.63 -28.35 19.33
C LEU A 38 2.43 -28.91 20.10
N LEU A 39 1.26 -28.27 20.07
CA LEU A 39 0.02 -28.84 20.61
C LEU A 39 -0.34 -30.16 19.90
N GLY A 40 -0.23 -30.19 18.57
CA GLY A 40 -0.40 -31.41 17.79
C GLY A 40 0.65 -32.48 18.11
N ALA A 41 1.92 -32.09 18.26
CA ALA A 41 3.00 -33.01 18.62
C ALA A 41 2.81 -33.61 20.03
N LEU A 42 2.37 -32.81 21.00
CA LEU A 42 2.05 -33.26 22.35
C LEU A 42 0.89 -34.25 22.35
N LEU A 43 -0.15 -33.99 21.57
CA LEU A 43 -1.25 -34.94 21.38
C LEU A 43 -0.75 -36.26 20.77
N ALA A 44 0.06 -36.19 19.72
CA ALA A 44 0.62 -37.36 19.07
C ALA A 44 1.45 -38.23 20.04
N LEU A 45 2.32 -37.61 20.85
CA LEU A 45 3.11 -38.30 21.88
C LEU A 45 2.23 -38.93 22.96
N ARG A 46 1.17 -38.24 23.38
CA ARG A 46 0.21 -38.75 24.39
C ARG A 46 -0.59 -39.94 23.87
N GLU A 47 -0.94 -39.93 22.59
CA GLU A 47 -1.78 -40.94 21.95
C GLU A 47 -0.98 -42.07 21.30
N PHE A 48 0.35 -41.97 21.29
CA PHE A 48 1.24 -42.99 20.75
C PHE A 48 1.07 -44.31 21.53
N GLY A 49 0.86 -45.41 20.80
CA GLY A 49 0.67 -46.74 21.38
C GLY A 49 -0.68 -46.98 22.09
N ARG A 50 -1.58 -45.99 22.15
CA ARG A 50 -2.89 -46.16 22.82
C ARG A 50 -3.93 -46.76 21.86
N PRO A 51 -4.76 -47.71 22.34
CA PRO A 51 -5.84 -48.26 21.53
C PRO A 51 -6.96 -47.22 21.33
N ALA A 52 -7.52 -47.21 20.12
CA ALA A 52 -8.68 -46.41 19.77
C ALA A 52 -9.95 -47.24 19.95
N ARG A 53 -10.62 -47.11 21.09
CA ARG A 53 -11.92 -47.76 21.34
C ARG A 53 -13.04 -46.76 21.08
N ALA A 54 -14.03 -47.18 20.31
CA ALA A 54 -15.19 -46.34 20.01
C ALA A 54 -15.96 -45.96 21.28
N SER A 55 -16.38 -44.70 21.40
CA SER A 55 -17.11 -44.22 22.57
C SER A 55 -18.12 -43.15 22.19
N ARG A 56 -19.34 -43.21 22.77
CA ARG A 56 -20.34 -42.15 22.60
C ARG A 56 -19.88 -40.81 23.17
N GLY A 57 -19.04 -40.82 24.21
CA GLY A 57 -18.42 -39.60 24.74
C GLY A 57 -17.46 -38.96 23.73
N ALA A 58 -16.79 -39.77 22.90
CA ALA A 58 -15.94 -39.26 21.83
C ALA A 58 -16.75 -38.64 20.69
N ASP A 59 -17.95 -39.16 20.38
CA ASP A 59 -18.86 -38.53 19.41
C ASP A 59 -19.20 -37.09 19.83
N LEU A 60 -19.49 -36.87 21.12
CA LEU A 60 -19.78 -35.54 21.66
C LEU A 60 -18.56 -34.62 21.60
N VAL A 61 -17.39 -35.07 22.06
CA VAL A 61 -16.15 -34.27 22.03
C VAL A 61 -15.75 -33.90 20.59
N PHE A 62 -15.92 -34.84 19.65
CA PHE A 62 -15.70 -34.59 18.22
C PHE A 62 -16.65 -33.52 17.67
N ALA A 63 -17.94 -33.64 17.97
CA ALA A 63 -18.95 -32.67 17.53
C ALA A 63 -18.68 -31.27 18.12
N ILE A 64 -18.32 -31.18 19.41
CA ILE A 64 -17.93 -29.93 20.05
C ILE A 64 -16.69 -29.34 19.36
N GLY A 65 -15.65 -30.14 19.13
CA GLY A 65 -14.44 -29.69 18.45
C GLY A 65 -14.74 -29.15 17.05
N LEU A 66 -15.59 -29.84 16.28
CA LEU A 66 -16.00 -29.39 14.95
C LEU A 66 -16.84 -28.11 15.01
N ALA A 67 -17.78 -28.01 15.94
CA ALA A 67 -18.60 -26.82 16.14
C ALA A 67 -17.76 -25.60 16.51
N VAL A 68 -16.78 -25.75 17.41
CA VAL A 68 -15.84 -24.68 17.77
C VAL A 68 -14.99 -24.30 16.56
N LEU A 69 -14.50 -25.27 15.78
CA LEU A 69 -13.71 -24.99 14.58
C LEU A 69 -14.49 -24.18 13.54
N VAL A 70 -15.75 -24.54 13.29
CA VAL A 70 -16.66 -23.80 12.40
C VAL A 70 -16.98 -22.42 12.97
N ALA A 71 -17.25 -22.31 14.27
CA ALA A 71 -17.51 -21.03 14.93
C ALA A 71 -16.29 -20.09 14.82
N CYS A 72 -15.07 -20.60 14.98
CA CYS A 72 -13.86 -19.82 14.74
C CYS A 72 -13.74 -19.38 13.28
N ALA A 73 -13.99 -20.28 12.32
CA ALA A 73 -13.90 -19.97 10.90
C ALA A 73 -14.90 -18.88 10.46
N LEU A 74 -16.10 -18.85 11.05
CA LEU A 74 -17.14 -17.85 10.76
C LEU A 74 -17.04 -16.58 11.62
N GLY A 75 -16.43 -16.67 12.80
CA GLY A 75 -16.37 -15.59 13.79
C GLY A 75 -15.14 -14.70 13.69
N PHE A 76 -14.06 -15.14 13.01
CA PHE A 76 -12.89 -14.29 12.81
C PHE A 76 -13.12 -13.21 11.76
N SER A 77 -12.56 -12.05 12.05
CA SER A 77 -12.54 -10.86 11.20
C SER A 77 -11.12 -10.31 11.08
N SER A 78 -10.91 -9.32 10.21
CA SER A 78 -9.63 -8.60 10.10
C SER A 78 -9.19 -7.92 11.40
N GLN A 79 -10.11 -7.68 12.34
CA GLN A 79 -9.82 -7.07 13.64
C GLN A 79 -9.43 -8.09 14.72
N SER A 80 -9.49 -9.39 14.41
CA SER A 80 -9.20 -10.44 15.37
C SER A 80 -7.69 -10.53 15.62
N GLN A 81 -7.26 -10.56 16.89
CA GLN A 81 -5.87 -10.73 17.23
C GLN A 81 -5.36 -12.12 16.79
N PHE A 82 -4.41 -12.17 15.87
CA PHE A 82 -3.79 -13.41 15.41
C PHE A 82 -2.28 -13.22 15.18
N PRO A 83 -1.40 -14.14 15.61
CA PRO A 83 -1.64 -15.36 16.38
C PRO A 83 -1.81 -15.09 17.90
N GLY A 84 -1.54 -16.08 18.76
CA GLY A 84 -1.75 -16.01 20.21
C GLY A 84 -3.16 -16.43 20.60
N TRP A 85 -3.91 -15.57 21.30
CA TRP A 85 -5.27 -15.86 21.75
C TRP A 85 -6.22 -16.27 20.62
N GLY A 86 -6.19 -15.58 19.47
CA GLY A 86 -7.01 -15.95 18.33
C GLY A 86 -6.65 -17.32 17.73
N ALA A 87 -5.39 -17.76 17.82
CA ALA A 87 -4.99 -19.07 17.32
C ALA A 87 -5.31 -20.22 18.30
N LEU A 88 -5.50 -19.92 19.59
CA LEU A 88 -5.74 -20.95 20.61
C LEU A 88 -7.05 -21.71 20.40
N GLY A 89 -8.13 -21.00 20.07
CA GLY A 89 -9.45 -21.59 19.80
C GLY A 89 -9.40 -22.67 18.69
N PRO A 90 -8.93 -22.32 17.47
CA PRO A 90 -8.72 -23.29 16.40
C PRO A 90 -7.78 -24.44 16.77
N CYS A 91 -6.68 -24.15 17.49
CA CYS A 91 -5.73 -25.19 17.89
C CYS A 91 -6.35 -26.21 18.86
N VAL A 92 -7.08 -25.73 19.87
CA VAL A 92 -7.77 -26.60 20.83
C VAL A 92 -8.88 -27.37 20.11
N ALA A 93 -9.67 -26.73 19.25
CA ALA A 93 -10.68 -27.38 18.45
C ALA A 93 -10.09 -28.51 17.58
N ALA A 94 -8.98 -28.26 16.89
CA ALA A 94 -8.27 -29.26 16.10
C ALA A 94 -7.76 -30.42 16.97
N VAL A 95 -7.19 -30.13 18.15
CA VAL A 95 -6.78 -31.16 19.12
C VAL A 95 -7.96 -32.03 19.55
N LEU A 96 -9.13 -31.43 19.83
CA LEU A 96 -10.34 -32.17 20.19
C LEU A 96 -10.83 -33.06 19.04
N VAL A 97 -10.87 -32.52 17.82
CA VAL A 97 -11.28 -33.27 16.61
C VAL A 97 -10.33 -34.44 16.35
N ILE A 98 -9.01 -34.24 16.40
CA ILE A 98 -8.02 -35.29 16.16
C ILE A 98 -8.04 -36.34 17.28
N HIS A 99 -8.13 -35.92 18.55
CA HIS A 99 -8.15 -36.81 19.70
C HIS A 99 -9.40 -37.69 19.71
N ALA A 100 -10.57 -37.09 19.50
CA ALA A 100 -11.85 -37.77 19.54
C ALA A 100 -12.17 -38.50 18.23
N GLY A 101 -11.72 -38.00 17.08
CA GLY A 101 -12.01 -38.56 15.75
C GLY A 101 -11.64 -40.03 15.62
N ARG A 102 -10.51 -40.44 16.19
CA ARG A 102 -10.08 -41.86 16.23
C ARG A 102 -11.07 -42.78 16.95
N ARG A 103 -11.94 -42.24 17.80
CA ARG A 103 -12.88 -42.96 18.68
C ARG A 103 -14.34 -42.61 18.38
N ALA A 104 -14.58 -41.59 17.57
CA ALA A 104 -15.91 -41.12 17.20
C ALA A 104 -16.43 -41.95 16.03
N ARG A 105 -17.62 -42.52 16.17
CA ARG A 105 -18.31 -43.25 15.11
C ARG A 105 -18.75 -42.31 13.99
N PHE A 106 -19.00 -41.04 14.29
CA PHE A 106 -19.40 -40.06 13.28
C PHE A 106 -18.23 -39.63 12.37
N SER A 107 -16.99 -39.64 12.88
CA SER A 107 -15.79 -39.30 12.09
C SER A 107 -15.70 -40.14 10.81
N ARG A 108 -16.08 -41.42 10.87
CA ARG A 108 -15.98 -42.35 9.73
C ARG A 108 -16.78 -41.90 8.50
N TYR A 109 -17.89 -41.22 8.70
CA TYR A 109 -18.75 -40.75 7.62
C TYR A 109 -18.29 -39.39 7.12
N LEU A 110 -17.80 -38.55 8.02
CA LEU A 110 -17.46 -37.17 7.70
C LEU A 110 -16.02 -37.01 7.24
N LEU A 111 -15.02 -37.45 8.02
CA LEU A 111 -13.61 -37.14 7.79
C LEU A 111 -12.77 -38.34 7.31
N ASP A 112 -13.20 -39.58 7.63
CA ASP A 112 -12.39 -40.77 7.28
C ASP A 112 -12.71 -41.33 5.89
N ASN A 113 -13.66 -40.73 5.16
CA ASN A 113 -13.98 -41.15 3.79
C ASN A 113 -12.83 -40.80 2.81
N PRO A 114 -12.64 -41.57 1.72
CA PRO A 114 -11.46 -41.43 0.85
C PRO A 114 -11.34 -40.05 0.20
N VAL A 115 -12.46 -39.37 -0.05
CA VAL A 115 -12.47 -38.03 -0.65
C VAL A 115 -11.90 -37.01 0.35
N MET A 116 -12.38 -37.01 1.59
CA MET A 116 -11.89 -36.09 2.62
C MET A 116 -10.45 -36.38 3.02
N VAL A 117 -10.05 -37.66 3.04
CA VAL A 117 -8.65 -38.03 3.24
C VAL A 117 -7.77 -37.54 2.10
N LEU A 118 -8.22 -37.61 0.84
CA LEU A 118 -7.49 -37.06 -0.30
C LEU A 118 -7.34 -35.54 -0.18
N ILE A 119 -8.43 -34.82 0.11
CA ILE A 119 -8.41 -33.37 0.34
C ILE A 119 -7.43 -33.01 1.45
N GLY A 120 -7.46 -33.74 2.57
CA GLY A 120 -6.52 -33.56 3.68
C GLY A 120 -5.07 -33.78 3.25
N LYS A 121 -4.78 -34.82 2.45
CA LYS A 121 -3.43 -35.12 1.93
C LYS A 121 -2.89 -34.03 1.02
N VAL A 122 -3.72 -33.44 0.16
CA VAL A 122 -3.29 -32.39 -0.80
C VAL A 122 -3.46 -30.97 -0.27
N SER A 123 -3.99 -30.80 0.95
CA SER A 123 -4.32 -29.48 1.52
C SER A 123 -3.12 -28.54 1.61
N TYR A 124 -1.95 -29.05 2.00
CA TYR A 124 -0.72 -28.25 2.09
C TYR A 124 -0.19 -27.79 0.72
N PRO A 125 0.06 -28.66 -0.28
CA PRO A 125 0.47 -28.19 -1.59
C PRO A 125 -0.62 -27.36 -2.30
N PHE A 126 -1.91 -27.58 -2.00
CA PHE A 126 -2.99 -26.71 -2.46
C PHE A 126 -2.88 -25.30 -1.86
N TYR A 127 -2.61 -25.21 -0.55
CA TYR A 127 -2.28 -23.94 0.10
C TYR A 127 -1.06 -23.25 -0.55
N LEU A 128 -0.06 -24.00 -1.03
CA LEU A 128 1.07 -23.38 -1.73
C LEU A 128 0.71 -22.88 -3.13
N TRP A 129 -0.04 -23.65 -3.91
CA TRP A 129 -0.32 -23.35 -5.32
C TRP A 129 -1.48 -22.37 -5.54
N HIS A 130 -2.48 -22.35 -4.65
CA HIS A 130 -3.64 -21.47 -4.85
C HIS A 130 -3.23 -20.00 -4.90
N TRP A 131 -2.27 -19.58 -4.06
CA TRP A 131 -1.89 -18.17 -3.99
C TRP A 131 -1.19 -17.66 -5.26
N PRO A 132 -0.08 -18.27 -5.75
CA PRO A 132 0.54 -17.83 -7.02
C PRO A 132 -0.41 -17.87 -8.21
N VAL A 133 -1.26 -18.90 -8.32
CA VAL A 133 -2.20 -19.05 -9.45
C VAL A 133 -3.29 -17.98 -9.40
N LEU A 134 -3.89 -17.74 -8.22
CA LEU A 134 -4.92 -16.70 -8.06
C LEU A 134 -4.32 -15.29 -8.24
N VAL A 135 -3.12 -15.04 -7.74
CA VAL A 135 -2.44 -13.75 -7.93
C VAL A 135 -2.12 -13.52 -9.41
N ALA A 136 -1.61 -14.54 -10.12
CA ALA A 136 -1.38 -14.47 -11.55
C ALA A 136 -2.69 -14.20 -12.31
N ALA A 137 -3.75 -14.96 -12.01
CA ALA A 137 -5.06 -14.73 -12.60
C ALA A 137 -5.58 -13.30 -12.32
N ARG A 138 -5.38 -12.78 -11.10
CA ARG A 138 -5.76 -11.40 -10.75
C ARG A 138 -5.00 -10.37 -11.57
N LYS A 139 -3.68 -10.48 -11.62
CA LYS A 139 -2.82 -9.52 -12.34
C LYS A 139 -3.06 -9.55 -13.85
N LEU A 140 -3.56 -10.68 -14.39
CA LEU A 140 -3.95 -10.83 -15.79
C LEU A 140 -5.44 -10.51 -16.06
N ASP A 141 -6.18 -10.06 -15.04
CA ASP A 141 -7.63 -9.82 -15.06
C ASP A 141 -8.45 -11.01 -15.58
N LEU A 142 -8.10 -12.20 -15.10
CA LEU A 142 -8.74 -13.49 -15.37
C LEU A 142 -9.47 -14.03 -14.14
N LEU A 143 -9.84 -13.19 -13.17
CA LEU A 143 -10.55 -13.61 -11.95
C LEU A 143 -12.06 -13.33 -11.99
N ASP A 144 -12.65 -13.40 -13.18
CA ASP A 144 -14.11 -13.52 -13.29
C ASP A 144 -14.58 -14.88 -12.71
N GLY A 145 -15.90 -15.12 -12.65
CA GLY A 145 -16.44 -16.34 -12.00
C GLY A 145 -15.90 -17.64 -12.61
N HIS A 146 -15.73 -17.67 -13.94
CA HIS A 146 -15.16 -18.82 -14.65
C HIS A 146 -13.66 -18.94 -14.42
N GLY A 147 -12.92 -17.85 -14.49
CA GLY A 147 -11.49 -17.80 -14.30
C GLY A 147 -11.05 -18.10 -12.86
N ALA A 148 -11.81 -17.68 -11.85
CA ALA A 148 -11.59 -18.07 -10.46
C ALA A 148 -11.79 -19.58 -10.27
N THR A 149 -12.83 -20.16 -10.87
CA THR A 149 -13.07 -21.61 -10.84
C THR A 149 -11.92 -22.36 -11.51
N LEU A 150 -11.50 -21.89 -12.69
CA LEU A 150 -10.37 -22.48 -13.42
C LEU A 150 -9.05 -22.37 -12.63
N ALA A 151 -8.78 -21.23 -12.00
CA ALA A 151 -7.60 -21.03 -11.17
C ALA A 151 -7.57 -21.99 -9.98
N LEU A 152 -8.71 -22.23 -9.31
CA LEU A 152 -8.82 -23.22 -8.24
C LEU A 152 -8.61 -24.65 -8.74
N LEU A 153 -9.16 -25.00 -9.91
CA LEU A 153 -8.95 -26.31 -10.54
C LEU A 153 -7.48 -26.54 -10.89
N ILE A 154 -6.82 -25.54 -11.51
CA ILE A 154 -5.39 -25.59 -11.82
C ILE A 154 -4.57 -25.77 -10.54
N SER A 155 -4.88 -24.99 -9.50
CA SER A 155 -4.22 -25.08 -8.19
C SER A 155 -4.38 -26.46 -7.56
N PHE A 156 -5.58 -27.05 -7.65
CA PHE A 156 -5.86 -28.38 -7.14
C PHE A 156 -5.12 -29.47 -7.95
N CYS A 157 -5.10 -29.36 -9.28
CA CYS A 157 -4.31 -30.25 -10.13
C CYS A 157 -2.82 -30.20 -9.78
N PHE A 158 -2.23 -29.01 -9.64
CA PHE A 158 -0.85 -28.86 -9.20
C PHE A 158 -0.61 -29.38 -7.78
N ALA A 159 -1.57 -29.24 -6.87
CA ALA A 159 -1.49 -29.82 -5.54
C ALA A 159 -1.43 -31.35 -5.57
N VAL A 160 -2.30 -31.98 -6.36
CA VAL A 160 -2.34 -33.43 -6.55
C VAL A 160 -1.05 -33.93 -7.20
N LEU A 161 -0.57 -33.27 -8.25
CA LEU A 161 0.69 -33.64 -8.91
C LEU A 161 1.88 -33.47 -7.96
N THR A 162 1.94 -32.38 -7.20
CA THR A 162 2.99 -32.15 -6.18
C THR A 162 2.96 -33.24 -5.13
N TYR A 163 1.77 -33.60 -4.63
CA TYR A 163 1.61 -34.65 -3.64
C TYR A 163 2.06 -36.02 -4.18
N LEU A 164 1.66 -36.39 -5.39
CA LEU A 164 1.97 -37.71 -5.98
C LEU A 164 3.42 -37.83 -6.44
N LEU A 165 3.98 -36.78 -7.05
CA LEU A 165 5.29 -36.82 -7.70
C LEU A 165 6.44 -36.39 -6.78
N ILE A 166 6.17 -35.55 -5.78
CA ILE A 166 7.20 -34.96 -4.90
C ILE A 166 7.00 -35.41 -3.46
N GLU A 167 5.86 -35.08 -2.85
CA GLU A 167 5.68 -35.28 -1.41
C GLU A 167 5.64 -36.76 -1.02
N SER A 168 4.81 -37.56 -1.68
CA SER A 168 4.61 -38.97 -1.36
C SER A 168 5.88 -39.82 -1.55
N PRO A 169 6.64 -39.68 -2.66
CA PRO A 169 7.89 -40.40 -2.84
C PRO A 169 8.97 -40.00 -1.83
N ILE A 170 9.03 -38.72 -1.45
CA ILE A 170 10.04 -38.22 -0.52
C ILE A 170 9.72 -38.61 0.93
N ARG A 171 8.45 -38.51 1.35
CA ARG A 171 8.00 -38.77 2.73
C ARG A 171 8.37 -40.18 3.22
N HIS A 172 8.35 -41.17 2.33
CA HIS A 172 8.57 -42.57 2.68
C HIS A 172 10.01 -43.05 2.40
N ARG A 173 10.89 -42.17 1.90
CA ARG A 173 12.29 -42.52 1.65
C ARG A 173 13.12 -42.42 2.93
N PRO A 174 13.81 -43.49 3.35
CA PRO A 174 14.73 -43.40 4.48
C PRO A 174 15.89 -42.47 4.12
N MET A 175 16.14 -41.48 4.98
CA MET A 175 17.19 -40.48 4.77
C MET A 175 17.95 -40.23 6.08
N PRO A 176 19.29 -40.21 6.06
CA PRO A 176 20.07 -39.80 7.22
C PRO A 176 19.74 -38.37 7.65
N ALA A 177 19.71 -38.10 8.96
CA ALA A 177 19.30 -36.80 9.51
C ALA A 177 20.08 -35.61 8.93
N VAL A 178 21.41 -35.75 8.76
CA VAL A 178 22.26 -34.69 8.17
C VAL A 178 21.86 -34.42 6.73
N ARG A 179 21.61 -35.47 5.93
CA ARG A 179 21.17 -35.32 4.54
C ARG A 179 19.78 -34.68 4.48
N ALA A 180 18.85 -35.07 5.35
CA ALA A 180 17.53 -34.46 5.45
C ALA A 180 17.63 -32.98 5.82
N LEU A 181 18.47 -32.62 6.80
CA LEU A 181 18.71 -31.23 7.18
C LEU A 181 19.25 -30.40 6.02
N VAL A 182 20.24 -30.91 5.30
CA VAL A 182 20.81 -30.23 4.12
C VAL A 182 19.75 -30.10 3.02
N CYS A 183 19.04 -31.18 2.66
CA CYS A 183 18.08 -31.16 1.55
C CYS A 183 16.82 -30.33 1.83
N PHE A 184 16.30 -30.33 3.06
CA PHE A 184 15.03 -29.67 3.40
C PHE A 184 15.18 -28.31 4.08
N MET A 185 16.36 -27.97 4.60
CA MET A 185 16.62 -26.65 5.19
C MET A 185 17.77 -25.94 4.47
N GLY A 186 18.94 -26.57 4.37
CA GLY A 186 20.13 -25.93 3.81
C GLY A 186 19.97 -25.50 2.36
N VAL A 187 19.56 -26.41 1.47
CA VAL A 187 19.35 -26.14 0.05
C VAL A 187 18.23 -25.12 -0.17
N PRO A 188 17.03 -25.25 0.41
CA PRO A 188 15.99 -24.23 0.27
C PRO A 188 16.41 -22.84 0.77
N LEU A 189 17.13 -22.75 1.89
CA LEU A 189 17.64 -21.47 2.40
C LEU A 189 18.68 -20.86 1.45
N LEU A 190 19.59 -21.68 0.90
CA LEU A 190 20.56 -21.23 -0.09
C LEU A 190 19.87 -20.75 -1.38
N CYS A 191 18.90 -21.50 -1.88
CA CYS A 191 18.12 -21.10 -3.06
C CYS A 191 17.33 -19.81 -2.79
N ALA A 192 16.65 -19.69 -1.66
CA ALA A 192 15.93 -18.48 -1.28
C ALA A 192 16.88 -17.27 -1.16
N GLY A 193 18.04 -17.46 -0.54
CA GLY A 193 19.08 -16.43 -0.44
C GLY A 193 19.64 -16.02 -1.80
N ALA A 194 19.90 -16.98 -2.70
CA ALA A 194 20.37 -16.72 -4.05
C ALA A 194 19.32 -15.99 -4.91
N ILE A 195 18.05 -16.39 -4.82
CA ILE A 195 16.93 -15.72 -5.50
C ILE A 195 16.78 -14.29 -4.98
N ALA A 196 16.79 -14.10 -3.65
CA ALA A 196 16.71 -12.76 -3.05
C ALA A 196 17.91 -11.88 -3.39
N GLY A 197 19.11 -12.46 -3.41
CA GLY A 197 20.34 -11.77 -3.84
C GLY A 197 20.27 -11.35 -5.30
N CYS A 198 19.87 -12.25 -6.19
CA CYS A 198 19.67 -11.97 -7.61
C CYS A 198 18.61 -10.87 -7.81
N ALA A 199 17.45 -11.00 -7.17
CA ALA A 199 16.40 -9.99 -7.21
C ALA A 199 16.92 -8.59 -6.83
N ARG A 200 17.69 -8.49 -5.74
CA ARG A 200 18.28 -7.20 -5.32
C ARG A 200 19.31 -6.65 -6.30
N MET A 201 20.12 -7.53 -6.90
CA MET A 201 21.16 -7.11 -7.85
C MET A 201 20.61 -6.73 -9.23
N THR A 202 19.39 -7.16 -9.56
CA THR A 202 18.78 -6.98 -10.88
C THR A 202 17.43 -6.25 -10.83
N ASP A 203 17.26 -5.32 -9.89
CA ASP A 203 16.05 -4.50 -9.74
C ASP A 203 14.73 -5.31 -9.75
N GLY A 204 14.69 -6.44 -9.04
CA GLY A 204 13.51 -7.31 -8.97
C GLY A 204 13.30 -8.19 -10.21
N PHE A 205 14.38 -8.66 -10.82
CA PHE A 205 14.39 -9.41 -12.10
C PHE A 205 13.89 -8.58 -13.29
N LEU A 206 14.12 -7.27 -13.28
CA LEU A 206 13.65 -6.37 -14.34
C LEU A 206 14.18 -6.76 -15.74
N PHE A 207 15.35 -7.43 -15.80
CA PHE A 207 15.90 -7.98 -17.05
C PHE A 207 14.99 -9.03 -17.73
N ALA A 208 14.09 -9.66 -16.97
CA ALA A 208 13.15 -10.65 -17.49
C ALA A 208 11.93 -10.01 -18.19
N TYR A 209 11.89 -8.68 -18.29
CA TYR A 209 10.81 -7.93 -18.93
C TYR A 209 11.29 -7.18 -20.18
N PRO A 210 10.40 -6.85 -21.13
CA PRO A 210 10.72 -6.04 -22.31
C PRO A 210 11.34 -4.68 -21.98
N ALA A 211 12.21 -4.17 -22.85
CA ALA A 211 12.98 -2.95 -22.61
C ALA A 211 12.10 -1.72 -22.27
N LYS A 212 10.92 -1.60 -22.88
CA LYS A 212 9.95 -0.53 -22.56
C LYS A 212 9.53 -0.59 -21.09
N ILE A 213 9.14 -1.77 -20.61
CA ILE A 213 8.82 -1.99 -19.19
C ILE A 213 10.00 -1.63 -18.28
N GLN A 214 11.23 -2.01 -18.65
CA GLN A 214 12.40 -1.67 -17.84
C GLN A 214 12.56 -0.15 -17.68
N ASN A 215 12.35 0.60 -18.76
CA ASN A 215 12.38 2.06 -18.74
C ASN A 215 11.22 2.62 -17.93
N ASP A 216 10.00 2.13 -18.16
CA ASP A 216 8.80 2.59 -17.47
C ASP A 216 8.95 2.38 -15.96
N VAL A 217 9.43 1.23 -15.48
CA VAL A 217 9.69 0.98 -14.05
C VAL A 217 10.80 1.88 -13.49
N ARG A 218 11.84 2.22 -14.27
CA ARG A 218 12.86 3.20 -13.83
C ARG A 218 12.26 4.59 -13.64
N TRP A 219 11.31 4.99 -14.50
CA TRP A 219 10.63 6.29 -14.44
C TRP A 219 9.44 6.32 -13.47
N SER A 220 8.79 5.18 -13.23
CA SER A 220 7.57 5.02 -12.41
C SER A 220 7.77 4.31 -11.09
N GLY A 221 8.92 3.70 -10.81
CA GLY A 221 9.11 2.92 -9.60
C GLY A 221 9.09 3.76 -8.31
N THR A 222 9.47 3.13 -7.20
CA THR A 222 9.59 3.78 -5.88
C THR A 222 10.68 4.86 -5.81
N ALA A 223 11.39 5.08 -6.92
CA ALA A 223 12.62 5.87 -7.01
C ALA A 223 12.50 7.25 -6.35
N LEU A 224 11.38 7.96 -6.53
CA LEU A 224 11.24 9.32 -5.99
C LEU A 224 11.45 9.39 -4.46
N PHE A 225 10.86 8.44 -3.72
CA PHE A 225 10.90 8.41 -2.25
C PHE A 225 12.14 7.68 -1.71
N ASP A 226 12.87 6.95 -2.55
CA ASP A 226 14.08 6.21 -2.18
C ASP A 226 15.38 6.92 -2.60
N MET A 227 15.27 7.99 -3.38
CA MET A 227 16.39 8.80 -3.85
C MET A 227 17.18 9.44 -2.69
N PRO A 228 18.48 9.78 -2.90
CA PRO A 228 19.30 10.41 -1.86
C PRO A 228 18.70 11.69 -1.25
N ARG A 229 17.94 12.47 -2.03
CA ARG A 229 17.23 13.65 -1.53
C ARG A 229 16.12 13.26 -0.55
N ALA A 230 15.28 12.28 -0.89
CA ALA A 230 14.20 11.83 -0.01
C ALA A 230 14.71 11.36 1.35
N LYS A 231 15.84 10.64 1.40
CA LYS A 231 16.49 10.27 2.67
C LYS A 231 16.82 11.46 3.57
N ARG A 232 17.04 12.65 3.00
CA ARG A 232 17.33 13.90 3.74
C ARG A 232 16.08 14.75 4.01
N CYS A 233 15.17 14.88 3.05
CA CYS A 233 14.08 15.86 3.07
C CYS A 233 12.70 15.25 3.38
N TRP A 234 12.43 14.06 2.89
CA TRP A 234 11.11 13.42 3.01
C TRP A 234 10.88 12.86 4.41
N SER A 235 9.65 13.04 4.92
CA SER A 235 9.13 12.40 6.13
C SER A 235 9.99 12.64 7.39
N LYS A 236 10.53 13.85 7.54
CA LYS A 236 11.25 14.30 8.73
C LYS A 236 10.29 14.98 9.71
N VAL A 237 10.34 14.58 10.97
CA VAL A 237 9.48 15.18 12.00
C VAL A 237 9.86 16.65 12.22
N GLU A 238 11.15 16.94 12.29
CA GLU A 238 11.64 18.31 12.29
C GLU A 238 11.65 18.87 10.86
N VAL A 239 11.48 20.20 10.75
CA VAL A 239 11.64 20.89 9.46
C VAL A 239 13.06 20.67 8.96
N ALA A 240 13.17 20.06 7.78
CA ALA A 240 14.46 19.75 7.19
C ALA A 240 15.28 21.02 6.89
N ASP A 241 16.58 20.85 6.68
CA ASP A 241 17.48 21.97 6.39
C ASP A 241 17.16 22.58 5.01
N GLU A 242 16.82 23.88 5.00
CA GLU A 242 16.44 24.65 3.81
C GLU A 242 17.51 24.56 2.71
N ARG A 243 18.81 24.52 3.07
CA ARG A 243 19.91 24.45 2.08
C ARG A 243 19.92 23.12 1.33
N SER A 244 19.45 22.06 1.98
CA SER A 244 19.43 20.70 1.45
C SER A 244 18.11 20.35 0.78
N CYS A 245 17.03 21.05 1.15
CA CYS A 245 15.64 20.74 0.83
C CYS A 245 14.89 21.90 0.15
N VAL A 246 15.61 22.80 -0.51
CA VAL A 246 15.03 23.79 -1.43
C VAL A 246 14.84 23.20 -2.83
N LEU A 247 13.75 23.58 -3.48
CA LEU A 247 13.38 23.36 -4.87
C LEU A 247 13.38 24.73 -5.58
N GLY A 248 13.59 24.73 -6.89
CA GLY A 248 13.53 25.95 -7.68
C GLY A 248 14.84 26.74 -7.69
N ASP A 249 14.72 28.06 -7.69
CA ASP A 249 15.88 28.95 -7.61
C ASP A 249 16.26 29.18 -6.14
N ALA A 250 17.23 28.41 -5.65
CA ALA A 250 17.73 28.53 -4.28
C ALA A 250 18.33 29.91 -3.94
N SER A 251 18.66 30.73 -4.95
CA SER A 251 19.21 32.08 -4.77
C SER A 251 18.13 33.17 -4.72
N ALA A 252 16.87 32.80 -4.97
CA ALA A 252 15.76 33.73 -4.97
C ALA A 252 15.53 34.37 -3.60
N GLY A 253 15.27 35.68 -3.62
CA GLY A 253 14.85 36.42 -2.43
C GLY A 253 13.39 36.21 -2.04
N ASP A 254 12.55 35.74 -2.97
CA ASP A 254 11.16 35.35 -2.71
C ASP A 254 11.15 33.89 -2.28
N LYS A 255 10.61 33.61 -1.08
CA LYS A 255 10.61 32.27 -0.50
C LYS A 255 9.21 31.73 -0.32
N ALA A 256 9.08 30.45 -0.57
CA ALA A 256 7.86 29.70 -0.39
C ALA A 256 8.10 28.38 0.34
N ILE A 257 7.01 27.78 0.81
CA ILE A 257 6.98 26.46 1.43
C ILE A 257 6.02 25.59 0.63
N LEU A 258 6.43 24.34 0.36
CA LEU A 258 5.55 23.27 -0.12
C LEU A 258 5.29 22.32 1.04
N TRP A 259 4.09 22.37 1.61
CA TRP A 259 3.72 21.64 2.82
C TRP A 259 2.57 20.66 2.54
N GLY A 260 2.78 19.41 2.96
CA GLY A 260 1.74 18.41 3.06
C GLY A 260 2.28 16.99 3.02
N ASP A 261 1.58 16.09 2.32
CA ASP A 261 1.85 14.66 2.41
C ASP A 261 2.69 14.10 1.24
N SER A 262 2.50 12.84 0.89
CA SER A 262 3.13 12.20 -0.26
C SER A 262 2.72 12.82 -1.60
N HIS A 263 1.62 13.56 -1.66
CA HIS A 263 1.18 14.33 -2.81
C HIS A 263 1.80 15.73 -2.87
N ALA A 264 2.21 16.30 -1.73
CA ALA A 264 3.15 17.40 -1.80
C ALA A 264 4.50 16.90 -2.38
N TYR A 265 4.98 15.76 -1.90
CA TYR A 265 6.29 15.25 -2.31
C TYR A 265 6.33 14.68 -3.73
N HIS A 266 5.24 14.08 -4.22
CA HIS A 266 5.19 13.58 -5.59
C HIS A 266 5.26 14.71 -6.65
N LEU A 267 5.12 15.99 -6.25
CA LEU A 267 5.13 17.17 -7.11
C LEU A 267 6.48 17.90 -7.05
N ILE A 268 7.52 17.34 -6.41
CA ILE A 268 8.78 18.07 -6.21
C ILE A 268 9.46 18.50 -7.52
N TYR A 269 9.34 17.72 -8.61
CA TYR A 269 9.91 18.11 -9.91
C TYR A 269 9.05 19.15 -10.64
N PHE A 270 7.73 19.13 -10.43
CA PHE A 270 6.83 20.20 -10.84
C PHE A 270 7.20 21.52 -10.14
N PHE A 271 7.36 21.49 -8.81
CA PHE A 271 7.72 22.67 -8.03
C PHE A 271 9.15 23.13 -8.25
N ASP A 272 10.10 22.24 -8.58
CA ASP A 272 11.45 22.64 -8.97
C ASP A 272 11.43 23.48 -10.26
N GLN A 273 10.64 23.07 -11.26
CA GLN A 273 10.50 23.85 -12.50
C GLN A 273 9.76 25.16 -12.28
N LEU A 274 8.64 25.13 -11.55
CA LEU A 274 7.90 26.33 -11.17
C LEU A 274 8.81 27.33 -10.43
N GLY A 275 9.60 26.85 -9.47
CA GLY A 275 10.48 27.71 -8.70
C GLY A 275 11.60 28.32 -9.54
N ARG A 276 12.14 27.60 -10.55
CA ARG A 276 13.13 28.15 -11.48
C ARG A 276 12.53 29.21 -12.41
N SER A 277 11.37 28.92 -13.02
CA SER A 277 10.72 29.86 -13.95
C SER A 277 10.27 31.13 -13.24
N GLU A 278 9.76 31.00 -12.02
CA GLU A 278 9.29 32.11 -11.20
C GLU A 278 10.36 32.66 -10.25
N LYS A 279 11.64 32.27 -10.36
CA LYS A 279 12.70 32.77 -9.46
C LYS A 279 12.26 32.76 -7.99
N LEU A 280 11.80 31.60 -7.53
CA LEU A 280 11.22 31.34 -6.23
C LEU A 280 11.99 30.19 -5.57
N ALA A 281 12.40 30.40 -4.32
CA ALA A 281 13.02 29.37 -3.49
C ALA A 281 11.92 28.65 -2.71
N ILE A 282 11.65 27.39 -3.05
CA ILE A 282 10.53 26.63 -2.45
C ILE A 282 11.10 25.55 -1.54
N HIS A 283 10.93 25.69 -0.23
CA HIS A 283 11.35 24.68 0.72
C HIS A 283 10.27 23.58 0.85
N ASP A 284 10.60 22.34 0.49
CA ASP A 284 9.69 21.21 0.66
C ASP A 284 9.73 20.65 2.07
N VAL A 285 8.55 20.51 2.68
CA VAL A 285 8.34 19.98 4.03
C VAL A 285 7.22 18.95 3.98
N GLY A 286 7.45 17.88 3.22
CA GLY A 286 6.51 16.78 3.05
C GLY A 286 6.65 15.70 4.12
N PHE A 287 5.53 15.17 4.63
CA PHE A 287 5.52 14.07 5.60
C PHE A 287 4.50 12.98 5.29
N THR A 288 4.87 11.72 5.47
CA THR A 288 4.00 10.59 5.10
C THR A 288 2.65 10.64 5.82
N LEU A 289 1.57 10.47 5.07
CA LEU A 289 0.19 10.46 5.60
C LEU A 289 -0.20 11.71 6.41
N CYS A 290 0.39 12.87 6.11
CA CYS A 290 0.25 14.08 6.91
C CYS A 290 -0.27 15.26 6.07
N PRO A 291 -1.61 15.48 6.03
CA PRO A 291 -2.16 16.64 5.35
C PRO A 291 -1.73 17.91 6.11
N PRO A 292 -1.56 19.06 5.45
CA PRO A 292 -0.96 20.25 6.07
C PRO A 292 -1.97 20.97 6.99
N ILE A 293 -2.22 20.41 8.17
CA ILE A 293 -3.17 20.95 9.15
C ILE A 293 -2.50 21.17 10.52
N ALA A 294 -2.64 22.38 11.06
CA ALA A 294 -1.95 22.79 12.28
C ALA A 294 -2.36 21.99 13.54
N LYS A 295 -3.58 21.45 13.55
CA LYS A 295 -4.10 20.60 14.63
C LYS A 295 -4.70 19.35 14.02
N MET A 296 -3.91 18.30 13.92
CA MET A 296 -4.47 17.00 13.50
C MET A 296 -5.31 16.42 14.66
N PRO A 297 -6.59 16.06 14.41
CA PRO A 297 -7.43 15.45 15.43
C PRO A 297 -6.85 14.09 15.84
N PRO A 298 -6.95 13.69 17.12
CA PRO A 298 -6.44 12.40 17.56
C PRO A 298 -7.16 11.28 16.82
N LEU A 299 -6.44 10.44 16.08
CA LEU A 299 -7.03 9.27 15.42
C LEU A 299 -7.52 8.25 16.46
N PRO A 300 -8.82 7.90 16.53
CA PRO A 300 -9.27 6.62 17.03
C PRO A 300 -9.30 5.61 15.88
N GLY A 301 -8.16 5.01 15.56
CA GLY A 301 -8.07 4.03 14.47
C GLY A 301 -6.83 3.16 14.56
N GLU A 302 -6.76 2.14 13.69
CA GLU A 302 -5.81 1.03 13.64
C GLU A 302 -4.48 1.28 14.38
N PRO A 303 -4.12 0.48 15.42
CA PRO A 303 -2.92 0.69 16.25
C PRO A 303 -1.62 0.85 15.46
N SER A 304 -1.56 0.29 14.25
CA SER A 304 -0.47 0.39 13.27
C SER A 304 -0.08 1.82 12.92
N TYR A 305 -1.03 2.77 12.86
CA TYR A 305 -0.77 4.14 12.41
C TYR A 305 -0.62 5.17 13.53
N LYS A 306 -0.76 4.75 14.80
CA LYS A 306 -0.73 5.66 15.94
C LYS A 306 0.59 6.43 16.05
N GLU A 307 1.71 5.76 15.82
CA GLU A 307 3.03 6.40 15.88
C GLU A 307 3.22 7.42 14.75
N ASP A 308 2.86 7.05 13.52
CA ASP A 308 2.95 7.95 12.37
C ASP A 308 2.06 9.19 12.53
N HIS A 309 0.87 9.03 13.11
CA HIS A 309 0.00 10.16 13.46
C HIS A 309 0.63 11.12 14.46
N LEU A 310 1.21 10.61 15.56
CA LEU A 310 1.87 11.47 16.55
C LEU A 310 3.07 12.21 15.93
N ARG A 311 3.79 11.55 15.04
CA ARG A 311 4.91 12.15 14.29
C ARG A 311 4.41 13.21 13.30
N CYS A 312 3.30 12.98 12.61
CA CYS A 312 2.64 13.97 11.77
C CYS A 312 2.20 15.21 12.57
N VAL A 313 1.51 15.04 13.70
CA VAL A 313 1.13 16.15 14.60
C VAL A 313 2.35 16.99 15.01
N ALA A 314 3.46 16.32 15.35
CA ALA A 314 4.70 17.00 15.71
C ALA A 314 5.31 17.74 14.51
N HIS A 315 5.28 17.13 13.32
CA HIS A 315 5.75 17.72 12.07
C HIS A 315 4.97 18.99 11.71
N ASP A 316 3.64 18.92 11.61
CA ASP A 316 2.80 20.06 11.24
C ASP A 316 2.94 21.24 12.21
N ARG A 317 3.08 20.94 13.51
CA ARG A 317 3.38 21.96 14.52
C ARG A 317 4.73 22.63 14.27
N ALA A 318 5.76 21.84 13.94
CA ALA A 318 7.09 22.36 13.63
C ALA A 318 7.09 23.20 12.36
N VAL A 319 6.40 22.75 11.30
CA VAL A 319 6.24 23.49 10.04
C VAL A 319 5.51 24.81 10.27
N MET A 320 4.36 24.79 10.96
CA MET A 320 3.62 26.01 11.29
C MET A 320 4.51 27.00 12.06
N ALA A 321 5.20 26.55 13.12
CA ALA A 321 6.12 27.39 13.88
C ALA A 321 7.24 27.98 13.01
N HIS A 322 7.83 27.17 12.13
CA HIS A 322 8.84 27.60 11.18
C HIS A 322 8.33 28.70 10.25
N VAL A 323 7.19 28.49 9.59
CA VAL A 323 6.57 29.47 8.67
C VAL A 323 6.21 30.78 9.39
N MET A 324 5.69 30.70 10.61
CA MET A 324 5.35 31.89 11.41
C MET A 324 6.57 32.68 11.86
N SER A 325 7.69 32.00 12.15
CA SER A 325 8.93 32.65 12.58
C SER A 325 9.71 33.37 11.46
N ARG A 326 9.31 33.14 10.19
CA ARG A 326 10.07 33.54 9.00
C ARG A 326 9.28 34.53 8.15
N PRO A 327 9.50 35.85 8.26
CA PRO A 327 8.77 36.86 7.48
C PRO A 327 9.16 36.84 5.98
N ASP A 328 10.31 36.28 5.64
CA ASP A 328 10.79 36.11 4.27
C ASP A 328 10.02 35.03 3.49
N ILE A 329 9.39 34.07 4.18
CA ILE A 329 8.47 33.10 3.56
C ILE A 329 7.14 33.81 3.31
N ARG A 330 6.81 34.10 2.05
CA ARG A 330 5.59 34.84 1.67
C ARG A 330 4.48 33.94 1.16
N THR A 331 4.84 32.82 0.54
CA THR A 331 3.88 31.91 -0.09
C THR A 331 3.93 30.53 0.57
N VAL A 332 2.78 29.91 0.79
CA VAL A 332 2.65 28.55 1.31
C VAL A 332 1.74 27.77 0.36
N PHE A 333 2.32 26.79 -0.31
CA PHE A 333 1.60 25.79 -1.09
C PHE A 333 1.19 24.65 -0.16
N LEU A 334 -0.11 24.39 -0.08
CA LEU A 334 -0.69 23.28 0.66
C LEU A 334 -1.12 22.23 -0.36
N ALA A 335 -0.57 21.02 -0.26
CA ALA A 335 -0.85 19.93 -1.19
C ALA A 335 -1.03 18.62 -0.41
N ALA A 336 -2.10 17.88 -0.66
CA ALA A 336 -2.28 16.58 -0.05
C ALA A 336 -3.11 15.65 -0.93
N ALA A 337 -3.17 14.37 -0.59
CA ALA A 337 -4.11 13.42 -1.17
C ALA A 337 -5.54 13.72 -0.69
N TRP A 338 -6.11 14.88 -1.04
CA TRP A 338 -7.31 15.43 -0.42
C TRP A 338 -8.47 14.44 -0.38
N GLN A 339 -8.68 13.70 -1.47
CA GLN A 339 -9.74 12.70 -1.63
C GLN A 339 -9.60 11.56 -0.61
N ASN A 340 -8.39 11.22 -0.16
CA ASN A 340 -8.15 10.19 0.86
C ASN A 340 -8.53 10.67 2.27
N TYR A 341 -8.43 11.98 2.53
CA TYR A 341 -8.80 12.57 3.83
C TYR A 341 -10.25 13.01 3.93
N GLN A 342 -10.99 12.98 2.82
CA GLN A 342 -12.38 13.33 2.86
C GLN A 342 -13.21 12.21 3.49
N ASN A 343 -14.14 12.61 4.32
CA ASN A 343 -15.18 11.72 4.80
C ASN A 343 -16.55 12.36 4.53
N LEU A 344 -17.26 11.79 3.56
CA LEU A 344 -18.58 12.27 3.14
C LEU A 344 -19.71 11.35 3.61
N ALA A 345 -19.38 10.20 4.20
CA ALA A 345 -20.32 9.12 4.42
C ALA A 345 -20.36 8.68 5.88
N SER A 346 -21.57 8.64 6.45
CA SER A 346 -21.90 8.21 7.83
C SER A 346 -21.21 9.01 8.96
N ALA A 347 -21.70 8.88 10.19
CA ALA A 347 -21.13 9.55 11.37
C ALA A 347 -19.82 8.90 11.89
N GLY A 348 -19.23 7.97 11.12
CA GLY A 348 -17.96 7.30 11.45
C GLY A 348 -16.77 7.99 10.78
N GLN A 349 -15.56 7.45 10.97
CA GLN A 349 -14.33 7.99 10.38
C GLN A 349 -13.96 7.34 9.05
N ASN A 350 -13.20 8.06 8.21
CA ASN A 350 -12.54 7.45 7.05
C ASN A 350 -11.30 6.65 7.45
N GLY A 351 -10.64 6.02 6.47
CA GLY A 351 -9.42 5.23 6.69
C GLY A 351 -8.24 6.01 7.28
N HIS A 352 -8.29 7.35 7.24
CA HIS A 352 -7.30 8.26 7.83
C HIS A 352 -7.81 8.95 9.10
N GLY A 353 -8.90 8.44 9.69
CA GLY A 353 -9.47 8.85 10.97
C GLY A 353 -10.14 10.22 11.03
N PHE A 354 -10.44 10.85 9.89
CA PHE A 354 -11.19 12.10 9.85
C PHE A 354 -12.69 11.85 9.93
N GLN A 355 -13.37 12.63 10.78
CA GLN A 355 -14.82 12.72 10.84
C GLN A 355 -15.38 13.58 9.70
N PRO A 356 -16.68 13.46 9.36
CA PRO A 356 -17.28 14.32 8.35
C PRO A 356 -17.12 15.81 8.68
N GLY A 357 -16.57 16.58 7.73
CA GLY A 357 -16.31 18.01 7.86
C GLY A 357 -15.08 18.41 8.68
N GLU A 358 -14.43 17.46 9.37
CA GLU A 358 -13.29 17.75 10.25
C GLU A 358 -12.06 18.26 9.47
N LEU A 359 -11.77 17.66 8.32
CA LEU A 359 -10.68 18.13 7.45
C LEU A 359 -10.85 19.59 7.03
N GLU A 360 -12.05 19.99 6.60
CA GLU A 360 -12.34 21.35 6.17
C GLU A 360 -12.20 22.34 7.33
N ALA A 361 -12.63 21.96 8.55
CA ALA A 361 -12.47 22.78 9.74
C ALA A 361 -11.00 22.99 10.13
N GLU A 362 -10.18 21.93 10.08
CA GLU A 362 -8.76 22.01 10.41
C GLU A 362 -7.93 22.75 9.34
N LEU A 363 -8.28 22.59 8.07
CA LEU A 363 -7.73 23.41 6.99
C LEU A 363 -8.13 24.88 7.16
N THR A 364 -9.38 25.16 7.53
CA THR A 364 -9.85 26.52 7.81
C THR A 364 -9.01 27.19 8.90
N ALA A 365 -8.75 26.49 10.00
CA ALA A 365 -7.90 26.99 11.09
C ALA A 365 -6.47 27.29 10.60
N THR A 366 -5.89 26.36 9.82
CA THR A 366 -4.54 26.48 9.27
C THR A 366 -4.43 27.67 8.31
N ILE A 367 -5.34 27.77 7.33
CA ILE A 367 -5.38 28.87 6.36
C ILE A 367 -5.56 30.20 7.09
N SER A 368 -6.49 30.28 8.04
CA SER A 368 -6.76 31.52 8.78
C SER A 368 -5.53 31.99 9.56
N GLN A 369 -4.79 31.07 10.19
CA GLN A 369 -3.55 31.39 10.90
C GLN A 369 -2.46 31.91 9.94
N LEU A 370 -2.27 31.24 8.81
CA LEU A 370 -1.30 31.66 7.78
C LEU A 370 -1.65 33.04 7.21
N ARG A 371 -2.92 33.26 6.87
CA ARG A 371 -3.41 34.52 6.30
C ARG A 371 -3.32 35.68 7.30
N ALA A 372 -3.63 35.44 8.57
CA ALA A 372 -3.47 36.43 9.64
C ALA A 372 -2.01 36.87 9.80
N ALA A 373 -1.04 35.98 9.53
CA ALA A 373 0.39 36.29 9.48
C ALA A 373 0.85 36.92 8.15
N GLY A 374 -0.08 37.33 7.28
CA GLY A 374 0.21 37.97 6.00
C GLY A 374 0.72 37.02 4.90
N LYS A 375 0.65 35.71 5.12
CA LYS A 375 1.09 34.72 4.12
C LYS A 375 0.09 34.63 2.97
N ARG A 376 0.59 34.31 1.78
CA ARG A 376 -0.21 33.89 0.64
C ARG A 376 -0.38 32.39 0.68
N VAL A 377 -1.63 31.92 0.74
CA VAL A 377 -1.94 30.49 0.83
C VAL A 377 -2.49 30.01 -0.51
N ILE A 378 -1.87 28.98 -1.07
CA ILE A 378 -2.24 28.37 -2.34
C ILE A 378 -2.55 26.90 -2.06
N LEU A 379 -3.78 26.48 -2.34
CA LEU A 379 -4.24 25.10 -2.29
C LEU A 379 -3.94 24.45 -3.65
N VAL A 380 -3.14 23.40 -3.67
CA VAL A 380 -2.85 22.64 -4.88
C VAL A 380 -3.91 21.57 -5.06
N ASP A 381 -4.55 21.53 -6.22
CA ASP A 381 -5.75 20.73 -6.47
C ASP A 381 -5.48 19.23 -6.72
N ASP A 382 -4.25 18.78 -6.47
CA ASP A 382 -3.79 17.40 -6.65
C ASP A 382 -3.94 16.90 -8.11
N VAL A 383 -3.98 15.59 -8.33
CA VAL A 383 -4.18 14.93 -9.63
C VAL A 383 -5.31 13.87 -9.54
N PRO A 384 -5.87 13.43 -10.68
CA PRO A 384 -6.89 12.38 -10.70
C PRO A 384 -6.38 11.07 -10.13
N MET A 385 -7.24 10.34 -9.44
CA MET A 385 -6.96 8.96 -9.09
C MET A 385 -7.45 8.07 -10.23
N ILE A 386 -6.66 7.05 -10.57
CA ILE A 386 -6.99 6.15 -11.65
C ILE A 386 -7.91 5.04 -11.14
N PRO A 387 -8.84 4.53 -11.97
CA PRO A 387 -9.55 3.29 -11.66
C PRO A 387 -8.58 2.15 -11.34
N MET A 388 -8.86 1.38 -10.29
CA MET A 388 -7.95 0.35 -9.76
C MET A 388 -7.59 -0.72 -10.81
N GLU A 389 -8.51 -1.01 -11.72
CA GLU A 389 -8.34 -1.95 -12.83
C GLU A 389 -7.38 -1.46 -13.93
N LEU A 390 -7.00 -0.16 -13.90
CA LEU A 390 -6.05 0.46 -14.82
C LEU A 390 -4.66 0.65 -14.19
N VAL A 391 -4.46 0.28 -12.92
CA VAL A 391 -3.13 0.25 -12.31
C VAL A 391 -2.21 -0.65 -13.14
N ASN A 392 -1.06 -0.11 -13.54
CA ASN A 392 -0.08 -0.77 -14.41
C ASN A 392 -0.61 -1.13 -15.82
N CYS A 393 -1.63 -0.43 -16.34
CA CYS A 393 -2.21 -0.71 -17.65
C CYS A 393 -1.15 -0.77 -18.77
N ASP A 394 -0.33 0.28 -18.92
CA ASP A 394 0.70 0.32 -19.97
C ASP A 394 1.73 -0.80 -19.80
N PHE A 395 2.18 -1.03 -18.56
CA PHE A 395 3.07 -2.13 -18.23
C PHE A 395 2.49 -3.49 -18.65
N ASN A 396 1.20 -3.74 -18.40
CA ASN A 396 0.54 -4.99 -18.75
C ASN A 396 0.39 -5.17 -20.27
N ASN A 397 0.15 -4.08 -21.00
CA ASN A 397 0.07 -4.08 -22.47
C ASN A 397 1.41 -4.46 -23.12
N ASP A 398 2.52 -4.14 -22.46
CA ASP A 398 3.88 -4.29 -22.96
C ASP A 398 4.59 -5.55 -22.48
N LEU A 399 3.89 -6.48 -21.82
CA LEU A 399 4.44 -7.81 -21.51
C LEU A 399 4.78 -8.58 -22.80
N PHE A 400 5.70 -9.55 -22.72
CA PHE A 400 6.02 -10.43 -23.87
C PHE A 400 4.78 -11.16 -24.43
N PHE A 401 3.85 -11.52 -23.54
CA PHE A 401 2.60 -12.21 -23.87
C PHE A 401 1.43 -11.51 -23.16
N PRO A 402 0.93 -10.38 -23.69
CA PRO A 402 -0.16 -9.66 -23.06
C PRO A 402 -1.45 -10.47 -23.21
N VAL A 403 -2.09 -10.81 -22.10
CA VAL A 403 -3.35 -11.59 -22.09
C VAL A 403 -4.50 -10.77 -22.70
N ARG A 404 -4.53 -9.46 -22.42
CA ARG A 404 -5.50 -8.53 -22.99
C ARG A 404 -4.86 -7.16 -23.09
N ARG A 405 -4.88 -6.55 -24.28
CA ARG A 405 -4.53 -5.15 -24.46
C ARG A 405 -5.72 -4.26 -24.14
N ARG A 406 -5.47 -3.13 -23.46
CA ARG A 406 -6.48 -2.13 -23.07
C ARG A 406 -6.04 -0.75 -23.51
N ASN A 407 -7.00 0.14 -23.74
CA ASN A 407 -6.69 1.56 -23.79
C ASN A 407 -6.42 2.03 -22.35
N CYS A 408 -5.25 2.63 -22.13
CA CYS A 408 -4.84 3.15 -20.82
C CYS A 408 -5.33 4.58 -20.64
N GLU A 409 -6.65 4.71 -20.72
CA GLU A 409 -7.41 5.95 -20.56
C GLU A 409 -8.74 5.63 -19.86
N PHE A 410 -9.32 6.62 -19.21
CA PHE A 410 -10.64 6.48 -18.58
C PHE A 410 -11.49 7.73 -18.79
N ASP A 411 -12.81 7.58 -18.65
CA ASP A 411 -13.75 8.67 -18.87
C ASP A 411 -13.52 9.79 -17.83
N ALA A 412 -13.38 11.03 -18.30
CA ALA A 412 -13.12 12.18 -17.45
C ALA A 412 -14.27 12.46 -16.46
N SER A 413 -15.48 11.95 -16.71
CA SER A 413 -16.58 11.99 -15.74
C SER A 413 -16.25 11.22 -14.46
N ILE A 414 -15.50 10.13 -14.53
CA ILE A 414 -15.07 9.38 -13.34
C ILE A 414 -14.20 10.27 -12.45
N ALA A 415 -13.18 10.91 -13.03
CA ALA A 415 -12.31 11.85 -12.33
C ALA A 415 -13.12 13.02 -11.74
N ARG A 416 -14.01 13.63 -12.54
CA ARG A 416 -14.85 14.76 -12.08
C ARG A 416 -15.79 14.37 -10.95
N THR A 417 -16.47 13.23 -11.05
CA THR A 417 -17.39 12.75 -10.01
C THR A 417 -16.65 12.44 -8.72
N GLN A 418 -15.48 11.81 -8.82
CA GLN A 418 -14.64 11.54 -7.65
C GLN A 418 -14.15 12.82 -6.98
N HIS A 419 -13.78 13.83 -7.76
CA HIS A 419 -13.17 15.05 -7.26
C HIS A 419 -14.18 16.13 -6.85
N ALA A 420 -15.41 16.11 -7.37
CA ALA A 420 -16.42 17.15 -7.13
C ALA A 420 -16.58 17.55 -5.64
N PRO A 421 -16.58 16.62 -4.66
CA PRO A 421 -16.69 17.03 -3.26
C PRO A 421 -15.43 17.72 -2.72
N ILE A 422 -14.23 17.39 -3.21
CA ILE A 422 -12.98 18.07 -2.87
C ILE A 422 -12.92 19.44 -3.54
N GLY A 423 -13.20 19.53 -4.83
CA GLY A 423 -13.25 20.80 -5.55
C GLY A 423 -14.19 21.79 -4.86
N ALA A 424 -15.39 21.34 -4.47
CA ALA A 424 -16.34 22.17 -3.72
C ALA A 424 -15.80 22.62 -2.34
N MET A 425 -15.03 21.78 -1.64
CA MET A 425 -14.39 22.15 -0.37
C MET A 425 -13.29 23.19 -0.60
N LEU A 426 -12.42 22.99 -1.59
CA LEU A 426 -11.33 23.91 -1.92
C LEU A 426 -11.88 25.27 -2.37
N GLU A 427 -12.94 25.30 -3.17
CA GLU A 427 -13.64 26.52 -3.56
C GLU A 427 -14.22 27.28 -2.36
N ARG A 428 -14.84 26.60 -1.40
CA ARG A 428 -15.33 27.23 -0.16
C ARG A 428 -14.16 27.83 0.63
N LEU A 429 -13.08 27.09 0.82
CA LEU A 429 -11.89 27.57 1.52
C LEU A 429 -11.27 28.80 0.82
N ALA A 430 -11.19 28.79 -0.51
CA ALA A 430 -10.71 29.91 -1.30
C ALA A 430 -11.60 31.15 -1.14
N ASN A 431 -12.92 30.99 -1.30
CA ASN A 431 -13.90 32.08 -1.27
C ASN A 431 -14.06 32.69 0.12
N THR A 432 -14.03 31.88 1.19
CA THR A 432 -14.31 32.34 2.56
C THR A 432 -13.05 32.78 3.30
N HIS A 433 -11.89 32.15 3.02
CA HIS A 433 -10.66 32.39 3.78
C HIS A 433 -9.53 33.03 2.97
N GLY A 434 -9.79 33.39 1.71
CA GLY A 434 -8.85 34.12 0.85
C GLY A 434 -7.61 33.30 0.47
N ALA A 435 -7.73 31.97 0.47
CA ALA A 435 -6.79 31.09 -0.21
C ALA A 435 -7.01 31.17 -1.73
N ARG A 436 -6.05 30.66 -2.49
CA ARG A 436 -6.14 30.53 -3.96
C ARG A 436 -5.97 29.08 -4.35
N ILE A 437 -6.51 28.66 -5.49
CA ILE A 437 -6.42 27.27 -5.96
C ILE A 437 -5.48 27.23 -7.16
N MET A 438 -4.57 26.26 -7.18
CA MET A 438 -3.75 25.90 -8.34
C MET A 438 -4.36 24.66 -8.99
N HIS A 439 -4.93 24.79 -10.18
CA HIS A 439 -5.74 23.76 -10.82
C HIS A 439 -4.87 22.69 -11.53
N THR A 440 -4.25 21.81 -10.74
CA THR A 440 -3.44 20.70 -11.27
C THR A 440 -4.27 19.47 -11.66
N PHE A 441 -5.50 19.35 -11.15
CA PHE A 441 -6.32 18.14 -11.26
C PHE A 441 -6.72 17.79 -12.70
N ASP A 442 -7.05 18.77 -13.53
CA ASP A 442 -7.54 18.53 -14.89
C ASP A 442 -6.42 18.33 -15.91
N VAL A 443 -5.14 18.52 -15.53
CA VAL A 443 -4.01 18.49 -16.45
C VAL A 443 -3.83 17.16 -17.19
N PRO A 444 -4.00 15.98 -16.56
CA PRO A 444 -3.97 14.69 -17.26
C PRO A 444 -5.20 14.42 -18.13
N CYS A 445 -6.18 15.33 -18.13
CA CYS A 445 -7.50 15.12 -18.72
C CYS A 445 -7.83 16.10 -19.84
N THR A 446 -8.69 15.63 -20.73
CA THR A 446 -9.47 16.43 -21.67
C THR A 446 -10.91 16.50 -21.17
N ASP A 447 -11.81 17.13 -21.93
CA ASP A 447 -13.22 17.18 -21.57
C ASP A 447 -13.87 15.78 -21.52
N ALA A 448 -13.35 14.82 -22.30
CA ALA A 448 -13.92 13.48 -22.45
C ALA A 448 -13.12 12.39 -21.73
N ILE A 449 -11.78 12.43 -21.78
CA ILE A 449 -10.91 11.35 -21.30
C ILE A 449 -9.75 11.85 -20.46
N CYS A 450 -9.32 11.05 -19.49
CA CYS A 450 -8.08 11.19 -18.76
C CYS A 450 -7.07 10.14 -19.23
N ARG A 451 -5.83 10.57 -19.47
CA ARG A 451 -4.74 9.68 -19.92
C ARG A 451 -3.90 9.21 -18.74
N LEU A 452 -3.20 8.08 -18.94
CA LEU A 452 -2.30 7.49 -17.95
C LEU A 452 -0.81 7.69 -18.29
N ASP A 453 -0.51 8.26 -19.46
CA ASP A 453 0.83 8.58 -19.92
C ASP A 453 0.95 10.04 -20.41
N PHE A 454 2.16 10.60 -20.28
CA PHE A 454 2.61 11.78 -21.02
C PHE A 454 3.72 11.36 -21.99
N ASP A 455 3.47 11.50 -23.28
CA ASP A 455 4.42 11.16 -24.36
C ASP A 455 4.93 9.71 -24.28
N GLY A 456 4.08 8.77 -23.88
CA GLY A 456 4.41 7.36 -23.70
C GLY A 456 5.12 7.03 -22.39
N LEU A 457 5.34 8.02 -21.50
CA LEU A 457 5.87 7.80 -20.16
C LEU A 457 4.74 7.79 -19.12
N PRO A 458 4.74 6.84 -18.18
CA PRO A 458 3.65 6.70 -17.20
C PRO A 458 3.54 7.93 -16.30
N ILE A 459 2.33 8.48 -16.15
CA ILE A 459 2.03 9.59 -15.24
C ILE A 459 2.10 9.13 -13.78
N TYR A 460 1.60 7.93 -13.51
CA TYR A 460 1.48 7.37 -12.16
C TYR A 460 2.61 6.38 -11.84
N ARG A 461 2.87 6.22 -10.55
CA ARG A 461 3.84 5.28 -10.02
C ARG A 461 3.39 3.83 -10.28
N PHE A 462 4.36 2.92 -10.45
CA PHE A 462 4.10 1.49 -10.60
C PHE A 462 3.45 0.90 -9.34
N ASP A 463 2.40 0.09 -9.55
CA ASP A 463 1.55 -0.53 -8.51
C ASP A 463 0.87 0.50 -7.60
N ASP A 464 0.60 1.70 -8.14
CA ASP A 464 -0.02 2.83 -7.47
C ASP A 464 -1.16 3.39 -8.32
N TYR A 465 -2.17 3.96 -7.68
CA TYR A 465 -3.35 4.50 -8.36
C TYR A 465 -3.51 6.03 -8.22
N HIS A 466 -2.63 6.70 -7.48
CA HIS A 466 -2.81 8.11 -7.16
C HIS A 466 -1.50 8.91 -6.99
N HIS A 467 -0.35 8.27 -6.81
CA HIS A 467 0.93 8.96 -6.78
C HIS A 467 1.52 9.13 -8.18
N LEU A 468 2.03 10.34 -8.47
CA LEU A 468 2.81 10.59 -9.67
C LEU A 468 4.13 9.81 -9.66
N SER A 469 4.54 9.38 -10.85
CA SER A 469 5.88 8.91 -11.14
C SER A 469 6.88 10.06 -11.18
N VAL A 470 8.18 9.75 -11.32
CA VAL A 470 9.21 10.76 -11.61
C VAL A 470 8.91 11.47 -12.93
N ALA A 471 8.51 10.71 -13.96
CA ALA A 471 8.16 11.26 -15.27
C ALA A 471 6.90 12.13 -15.21
N GLY A 472 5.85 11.67 -14.52
CA GLY A 472 4.60 12.40 -14.31
C GLY A 472 4.86 13.71 -13.61
N SER A 473 5.58 13.70 -12.48
CA SER A 473 5.97 14.91 -11.74
C SER A 473 6.76 15.89 -12.60
N THR A 474 7.70 15.39 -13.41
CA THR A 474 8.56 16.22 -14.26
C THR A 474 7.78 16.83 -15.42
N LEU A 475 6.97 16.05 -16.12
CA LEU A 475 6.26 16.51 -17.32
C LEU A 475 5.01 17.33 -16.98
N LEU A 476 4.47 17.21 -15.76
CA LEU A 476 3.24 17.90 -15.36
C LEU A 476 3.36 19.42 -15.49
N TYR A 477 4.53 20.02 -15.23
CA TYR A 477 4.69 21.48 -15.22
C TYR A 477 4.39 22.10 -16.59
N ASP A 478 5.03 21.58 -17.65
CA ASP A 478 4.81 22.09 -19.01
C ASP A 478 3.36 21.90 -19.48
N ARG A 479 2.76 20.75 -19.12
CA ARG A 479 1.34 20.47 -19.43
C ARG A 479 0.39 21.40 -18.68
N TYR A 480 0.70 21.67 -17.43
CA TYR A 480 -0.05 22.61 -16.59
C TYR A 480 0.05 24.04 -17.13
N MET A 481 1.24 24.51 -17.52
CA MET A 481 1.42 25.85 -18.11
C MET A 481 0.69 26.00 -19.44
N ALA A 482 0.62 24.93 -20.25
CA ALA A 482 -0.15 24.92 -21.50
C ALA A 482 -1.67 24.93 -21.24
N ARG A 483 -2.14 24.25 -20.18
CA ARG A 483 -3.55 24.15 -19.83
C ARG A 483 -4.09 25.40 -19.14
N HIS A 484 -3.31 25.99 -18.23
CA HIS A 484 -3.67 27.13 -17.39
C HIS A 484 -2.72 28.32 -17.60
N PRO A 485 -2.65 28.89 -18.82
CA PRO A 485 -1.73 29.97 -19.12
C PRO A 485 -2.00 31.19 -18.23
N GLY A 486 -0.96 31.66 -17.54
CA GLY A 486 -1.04 32.86 -16.68
C GLY A 486 -1.55 32.62 -15.27
N GLU A 487 -1.93 31.38 -14.91
CA GLU A 487 -2.38 31.07 -13.55
C GLU A 487 -1.26 31.29 -12.52
N VAL A 488 -0.04 30.81 -12.77
CA VAL A 488 1.08 30.93 -11.82
C VAL A 488 1.41 32.40 -11.48
N PRO A 489 1.61 33.30 -12.46
CA PRO A 489 1.79 34.72 -12.16
C PRO A 489 0.63 35.29 -11.34
N ALA A 490 -0.63 34.96 -11.68
CA ALA A 490 -1.79 35.43 -10.96
C ALA A 490 -1.79 34.94 -9.50
N LEU A 491 -1.49 33.65 -9.28
CA LEU A 491 -1.34 33.02 -7.98
C LEU A 491 -0.24 33.66 -7.15
N LEU A 492 0.88 34.03 -7.74
CA LEU A 492 1.99 34.70 -7.06
C LEU A 492 1.79 36.23 -6.93
N GLY A 493 0.73 36.79 -7.52
CA GLY A 493 0.45 38.22 -7.51
C GLY A 493 1.42 39.04 -8.36
N ARG A 494 1.92 38.44 -9.44
CA ARG A 494 2.84 39.03 -10.41
C ARG A 494 2.06 39.49 -11.63
N LYS A 495 2.52 40.56 -12.29
CA LYS A 495 1.94 41.01 -13.54
C LYS A 495 2.27 40.00 -14.64
N LEU A 496 1.29 39.66 -15.48
CA LEU A 496 1.56 38.95 -16.73
C LEU A 496 2.54 39.82 -17.53
N VAL A 497 3.70 39.26 -17.84
CA VAL A 497 4.58 39.88 -18.83
C VAL A 497 3.96 39.48 -20.17
N ASP A 498 3.40 40.45 -20.89
CA ASP A 498 3.00 40.24 -22.27
C ASP A 498 4.25 39.82 -23.04
N GLU A 499 4.42 38.53 -23.31
CA GLU A 499 5.40 38.07 -24.27
C GLU A 499 5.03 38.72 -25.60
N ALA A 500 5.94 39.59 -26.06
CA ALA A 500 5.82 40.33 -27.29
C ALA A 500 5.33 39.39 -28.40
N ARG A 501 4.21 39.77 -29.02
CA ARG A 501 3.91 39.38 -30.39
C ARG A 501 5.15 39.71 -31.23
N GLY A 502 5.98 38.71 -31.47
CA GLY A 502 7.00 38.72 -32.51
C GLY A 502 6.28 38.78 -33.84
N ASP A 503 5.97 40.00 -34.26
CA ASP A 503 5.51 40.31 -35.60
C ASP A 503 6.67 40.00 -36.56
N ILE A 504 6.72 38.75 -37.04
CA ILE A 504 7.62 38.36 -38.12
C ILE A 504 7.10 39.07 -39.37
N ARG A 505 7.72 40.21 -39.68
CA ARG A 505 7.58 40.87 -40.98
C ARG A 505 8.15 39.95 -42.07
N PRO A 506 7.37 39.62 -43.12
CA PRO A 506 7.77 38.70 -44.18
C PRO A 506 8.77 39.29 -45.21
N ASP A 507 9.72 40.12 -44.78
CA ASP A 507 10.59 40.90 -45.67
C ASP A 507 12.09 40.64 -45.48
N GLN A 508 12.48 39.61 -44.72
CA GLN A 508 13.88 39.18 -44.63
C GLN A 508 14.05 37.68 -44.81
N ILE A 509 13.88 37.23 -46.06
CA ILE A 509 14.54 36.05 -46.62
C ILE A 509 15.22 36.50 -47.91
N HIS A 510 16.53 36.73 -47.85
CA HIS A 510 17.43 36.72 -49.00
C HIS A 510 18.73 36.05 -48.62
#